data_AF-A0A352BHG8-F1
#
_entry.id   AF-A0A352BHG8-F1
#
_cell.length_a   1.000
_cell.length_b   1.000
_cell.length_c   1.000
_cell.angle_alpha   90.00
_cell.angle_beta   90.00
_cell.angle_gamma   90.00
#
_symmetry.space_group_name_H-M   'P 1'
#
loop_
_entity.id
_entity.type
_entity.pdbx_description
1 polymer ?
#
loop_
_entity_poly.entity_id
_entity_poly.type
_entity_poly.pdbx_seq_one_letter_code
_entity_poly.pdbx_strand_id
1 'polypeptide(L)'
;MVALEYILLIVFSYMIGNISWARTISKIKHSDITKSGSGNPGSMNMLRTYGAKAGFLTLILDTVKGIVPSLCGMILFEKTGLNADIGLYVAGLSVIVGHMWPVVYKFKGGKGVACALGVFIVANPLCLAIAFLIGFLYIWFFDYGSVASLFIIAFMTIVQGTIYGKYYANDKSTLLVINILLFAIFFVIWFAHRSNIVRLLLGKENKANLQKSFKSKLSSKKKEEVKIEYKEEKSELKSEFRKLKAEYRKSVREKKKELRSQYKSINKQLKKSNADLMANELKNEKVKYVQTSFDLEHALPTHENEQANKQPDTINKATSKSKNCF
;
A
#
# COMPACT_ATOMS: atom_id res chain seq x y z
N MET A 1 -23.77 40.58 -30.38
CA MET A 1 -23.68 39.20 -29.88
C MET A 1 -22.22 38.85 -29.74
N VAL A 2 -21.46 38.61 -30.83
CA VAL A 2 -20.01 38.26 -30.86
C VAL A 2 -19.15 38.66 -29.63
N ALA A 3 -19.12 39.92 -29.21
CA ALA A 3 -18.30 40.35 -28.07
C ALA A 3 -18.63 39.63 -26.75
N LEU A 4 -19.90 39.26 -26.53
CA LEU A 4 -20.35 38.54 -25.35
C LEU A 4 -19.78 37.12 -25.29
N GLU A 5 -19.76 36.40 -26.42
CA GLU A 5 -19.18 35.05 -26.52
C GLU A 5 -17.69 35.07 -26.18
N TYR A 6 -16.93 36.06 -26.68
CA TYR A 6 -15.53 36.24 -26.30
C TYR A 6 -15.36 36.48 -24.79
N ILE A 7 -16.12 37.41 -24.21
CA ILE A 7 -16.01 37.75 -22.78
C ILE A 7 -16.34 36.53 -21.91
N LEU A 8 -17.44 35.84 -22.20
CA LEU A 8 -17.85 34.66 -21.44
C LEU A 8 -16.79 33.55 -21.55
N LEU A 9 -16.27 33.30 -22.76
CA LEU A 9 -15.25 32.29 -22.97
C LEU A 9 -13.96 32.61 -22.21
N ILE A 10 -13.50 33.86 -22.25
CA ILE A 10 -12.29 34.32 -21.56
C ILE A 10 -12.46 34.17 -20.04
N VAL A 11 -13.55 34.71 -19.49
CA VAL A 11 -13.81 34.70 -18.04
C VAL A 11 -13.92 33.26 -17.53
N PHE A 12 -14.70 32.41 -18.21
CA PHE A 12 -14.88 31.03 -17.80
C PHE A 12 -13.58 30.22 -17.88
N SER A 13 -12.83 30.35 -18.98
CA SER A 13 -11.54 29.67 -19.18
C SER A 13 -10.50 30.12 -18.14
N TYR A 14 -10.45 31.42 -17.84
CA TYR A 14 -9.59 31.96 -16.79
C TYR A 14 -9.95 31.38 -15.42
N MET A 15 -11.23 31.31 -15.06
CA MET A 15 -11.68 30.75 -13.78
C MET A 15 -11.35 29.27 -13.64
N ILE A 16 -11.43 28.46 -14.71
CA ILE A 16 -10.93 27.09 -14.70
C ILE A 16 -9.42 27.06 -14.45
N GLY A 17 -8.67 27.98 -15.06
CA GLY A 17 -7.23 28.11 -14.88
C GLY A 17 -6.82 28.35 -13.42
N ASN A 18 -7.68 28.98 -12.63
CA ASN A 18 -7.42 29.31 -11.23
C ASN A 18 -7.26 28.06 -10.34
N ILE A 19 -7.72 26.90 -10.80
CA ILE A 19 -7.57 25.63 -10.08
C ILE A 19 -6.11 25.18 -10.15
N SER A 20 -5.44 25.13 -8.99
CA SER A 20 -4.07 24.63 -8.85
C SER A 20 -4.03 23.23 -8.26
N TRP A 21 -3.97 22.21 -9.13
CA TRP A 21 -3.92 20.81 -8.71
C TRP A 21 -2.67 20.49 -7.88
N ALA A 22 -1.53 21.10 -8.18
CA ALA A 22 -0.32 20.95 -7.38
C ALA A 22 -0.54 21.40 -5.92
N ARG A 23 -1.16 22.57 -5.72
CA ARG A 23 -1.49 23.08 -4.37
C ARG A 23 -2.50 22.17 -3.68
N THR A 24 -3.57 21.78 -4.37
CA THR A 24 -4.60 20.87 -3.84
C THR A 24 -3.99 19.54 -3.38
N ILE A 25 -3.21 18.88 -4.23
CA ILE A 25 -2.55 17.61 -3.91
C ILE A 25 -1.55 17.77 -2.75
N SER A 26 -0.78 18.86 -2.72
CA SER A 26 0.14 19.11 -1.60
C SER A 26 -0.59 19.34 -0.27
N LYS A 27 -1.73 20.05 -0.30
CA LYS A 27 -2.54 20.30 0.88
C LYS A 27 -3.15 19.01 1.46
N ILE A 28 -3.58 18.08 0.58
CA ILE A 28 -4.01 16.72 1.00
C ILE A 28 -2.87 15.96 1.67
N LYS A 29 -1.62 16.24 1.29
CA LYS A 29 -0.41 15.71 1.93
C LYS A 29 0.09 16.58 3.09
N HIS A 30 -0.76 17.42 3.68
CA HIS A 30 -0.46 18.31 4.82
C HIS A 30 0.79 19.18 4.63
N SER A 31 1.04 19.65 3.42
CA SER A 31 2.24 20.40 3.05
C SER A 31 1.95 21.47 1.99
N ASP A 32 2.89 22.39 1.79
CA ASP A 32 2.79 23.47 0.82
C ASP A 32 3.89 23.32 -0.24
N ILE A 33 3.51 22.93 -1.47
CA ILE A 33 4.45 22.75 -2.57
C ILE A 33 5.24 24.03 -2.90
N THR A 34 4.73 25.21 -2.55
CA THR A 34 5.43 26.47 -2.83
C THR A 34 6.57 26.79 -1.87
N LYS A 35 6.70 26.01 -0.79
CA LYS A 35 7.82 26.07 0.16
C LYS A 35 8.87 24.97 -0.08
N SER A 36 8.68 24.14 -1.10
CA SER A 36 9.52 22.95 -1.37
C SER A 36 10.08 22.94 -2.78
N GLY A 37 11.25 22.32 -2.94
CA GLY A 37 11.90 22.13 -4.24
C GLY A 37 12.18 23.47 -4.94
N SER A 38 11.59 23.67 -6.12
CA SER A 38 11.74 24.93 -6.86
C SER A 38 10.74 26.03 -6.47
N GLY A 39 9.85 25.78 -5.51
CA GLY A 39 8.78 26.69 -5.08
C GLY A 39 7.64 26.89 -6.10
N ASN A 40 7.74 26.30 -7.30
CA ASN A 40 6.73 26.41 -8.35
C ASN A 40 5.63 25.36 -8.16
N PRO A 41 4.34 25.72 -8.15
CA PRO A 41 3.23 24.78 -8.00
C PRO A 41 2.91 24.07 -9.34
N GLY A 42 3.84 23.27 -9.85
CA GLY A 42 3.69 22.53 -11.11
C GLY A 42 4.21 21.09 -11.04
N SER A 43 3.91 20.31 -12.08
CA SER A 43 4.18 18.86 -12.16
C SER A 43 5.64 18.48 -11.88
N MET A 44 6.62 19.21 -12.43
CA MET A 44 8.04 18.92 -12.20
C MET A 44 8.46 19.13 -10.74
N ASN A 45 7.88 20.10 -10.04
CA ASN A 45 8.17 20.29 -8.62
C ASN A 45 7.49 19.22 -7.77
N MET A 46 6.26 18.84 -8.14
CA MET A 46 5.53 17.73 -7.53
C MET A 46 6.28 16.39 -7.72
N LEU A 47 6.87 16.16 -8.90
CA LEU A 47 7.72 15.00 -9.17
C LEU A 47 8.91 14.94 -8.21
N ARG A 48 9.63 16.05 -8.05
CA ARG A 48 10.81 16.12 -7.16
C ARG A 48 10.45 15.98 -5.68
N THR A 49 9.31 16.54 -5.27
CA THR A 49 8.92 16.64 -3.85
C THR A 49 8.14 15.43 -3.36
N TYR A 50 7.18 14.94 -4.15
CA TYR A 50 6.24 13.87 -3.76
C TYR A 50 6.31 12.63 -4.65
N GLY A 51 7.25 12.59 -5.60
CA GLY A 51 7.51 11.44 -6.47
C GLY A 51 6.64 11.37 -7.74
N ALA A 52 6.90 10.35 -8.55
CA ALA A 52 6.34 10.19 -9.89
C ALA A 52 4.81 10.18 -9.94
N LYS A 53 4.14 9.53 -8.99
CA LYS A 53 2.67 9.47 -8.94
C LYS A 53 2.06 10.87 -8.82
N ALA A 54 2.57 11.69 -7.91
CA ALA A 54 2.05 13.03 -7.67
C ALA A 54 2.39 13.98 -8.82
N GLY A 55 3.61 13.90 -9.36
CA GLY A 55 4.01 14.66 -10.55
C GLY A 55 3.15 14.37 -11.77
N PHE A 56 2.92 13.08 -12.05
CA PHE A 56 2.11 12.62 -13.18
C PHE A 56 0.63 12.99 -13.02
N LEU A 57 0.06 12.79 -11.83
CA LEU A 57 -1.32 13.18 -11.56
C LEU A 57 -1.53 14.69 -11.73
N THR A 58 -0.60 15.50 -11.22
CA THR A 58 -0.62 16.96 -11.42
C THR A 58 -0.56 17.32 -12.90
N LEU A 59 0.34 16.67 -13.66
CA LEU A 59 0.47 16.88 -15.11
C LEU A 59 -0.85 16.59 -15.82
N ILE A 60 -1.46 15.41 -15.61
CA ILE A 60 -2.74 15.06 -16.24
C ILE A 60 -3.83 16.06 -15.91
N LEU A 61 -4.01 16.39 -14.62
CA LEU A 61 -5.10 17.27 -14.21
C LEU A 61 -4.93 18.70 -14.74
N ASP A 62 -3.69 19.21 -14.77
CA ASP A 62 -3.39 20.51 -15.37
C ASP A 62 -3.47 20.50 -16.91
N THR A 63 -3.27 19.35 -17.55
CA THR A 63 -3.51 19.15 -18.99
C THR A 63 -5.00 19.10 -19.29
N VAL A 64 -5.79 18.32 -18.54
CA VAL A 64 -7.25 18.20 -18.73
C VAL A 64 -7.94 19.55 -18.59
N LYS A 65 -7.55 20.35 -17.59
CA LYS A 65 -8.11 21.70 -17.48
C LYS A 65 -7.70 22.61 -18.64
N GLY A 66 -6.66 22.29 -19.41
CA GLY A 66 -6.33 22.97 -20.67
C GLY A 66 -7.16 22.48 -21.85
N ILE A 67 -7.41 21.18 -21.92
CA ILE A 67 -8.24 20.54 -22.96
C ILE A 67 -9.67 21.09 -22.91
N VAL A 68 -10.30 21.05 -21.73
CA VAL A 68 -11.74 21.33 -21.59
C VAL A 68 -12.11 22.72 -22.11
N PRO A 69 -11.49 23.84 -21.67
CA PRO A 69 -11.81 25.16 -22.17
C PRO A 69 -11.50 25.32 -23.66
N SER A 70 -10.37 24.77 -24.13
CA SER A 70 -9.96 24.88 -25.54
C SER A 70 -10.97 24.19 -26.47
N LEU A 71 -11.43 23.00 -26.09
CA LEU A 71 -12.46 22.26 -26.82
C LEU A 71 -13.81 22.99 -26.77
N CYS A 72 -14.21 23.50 -25.60
CA CYS A 72 -15.42 24.31 -25.46
C CYS A 72 -15.37 25.58 -26.32
N GLY A 73 -14.22 26.26 -26.37
CA GLY A 73 -14.02 27.46 -27.19
C GLY A 73 -14.13 27.17 -28.68
N MET A 74 -13.52 26.09 -29.14
CA MET A 74 -13.65 25.61 -30.52
C MET A 74 -15.11 25.39 -30.91
N ILE A 75 -15.83 24.57 -30.11
CA ILE A 75 -17.22 24.21 -30.37
C ILE A 75 -18.15 25.43 -30.29
N LEU A 76 -17.94 26.31 -29.32
CA LEU A 76 -18.76 27.51 -29.15
C LEU A 76 -18.63 28.45 -30.34
N PHE A 77 -17.40 28.69 -30.80
CA PHE A 77 -17.16 29.61 -31.91
C PHE A 77 -17.70 29.03 -33.21
N GLU A 78 -17.47 27.74 -33.47
CA GLU A 78 -18.04 27.05 -34.62
C GLU A 78 -19.57 27.18 -34.66
N LYS A 79 -20.25 26.94 -33.53
CA LYS A 79 -21.73 27.04 -33.45
C LYS A 79 -22.27 28.45 -33.60
N THR A 80 -21.47 29.47 -33.33
CA THR A 80 -21.87 30.89 -33.39
C THR A 80 -21.43 31.56 -34.68
N GLY A 81 -20.89 30.79 -35.65
CA GLY A 81 -20.41 31.30 -36.93
C GLY A 81 -19.05 32.03 -36.84
N LEU A 82 -18.36 31.93 -35.71
CA LEU A 82 -17.01 32.43 -35.51
C LEU A 82 -15.99 31.34 -35.87
N ASN A 83 -14.74 31.76 -36.08
CA ASN A 83 -13.68 30.81 -36.42
C ASN A 83 -13.33 29.89 -35.23
N ALA A 84 -13.46 28.58 -35.42
CA ALA A 84 -13.26 27.57 -34.38
C ALA A 84 -11.83 27.56 -33.81
N ASP A 85 -10.80 27.75 -34.65
CA ASP A 85 -9.40 27.80 -34.19
C ASP A 85 -9.12 29.04 -33.34
N ILE A 86 -9.72 30.19 -33.67
CA ILE A 86 -9.66 31.39 -32.81
C ILE A 86 -10.28 31.06 -31.44
N GLY A 87 -11.45 30.42 -31.40
CA GLY A 87 -12.09 30.01 -30.16
C GLY A 87 -11.23 29.09 -29.30
N LEU A 88 -10.58 28.10 -29.93
CA LEU A 88 -9.60 27.21 -29.30
C LEU A 88 -8.50 28.02 -28.60
N TYR A 89 -7.80 28.88 -29.34
CA TYR A 89 -6.62 29.57 -28.81
C TYR A 89 -6.97 30.70 -27.84
N VAL A 90 -8.12 31.36 -27.99
CA VAL A 90 -8.62 32.35 -27.01
C VAL A 90 -8.88 31.68 -25.66
N ALA A 91 -9.60 30.55 -25.66
CA ALA A 91 -9.85 29.79 -24.44
C ALA A 91 -8.56 29.22 -23.86
N GLY A 92 -7.71 28.66 -24.72
CA GLY A 92 -6.41 28.08 -24.36
C GLY A 92 -5.47 29.08 -23.71
N LEU A 93 -5.32 30.27 -24.29
CA LEU A 93 -4.53 31.35 -23.69
C LEU A 93 -5.13 31.80 -22.36
N SER A 94 -6.46 31.96 -22.28
CA SER A 94 -7.16 32.40 -21.07
C SER A 94 -6.95 31.43 -19.89
N VAL A 95 -7.03 30.12 -20.12
CA VAL A 95 -6.77 29.13 -19.06
C VAL A 95 -5.29 29.06 -18.66
N ILE A 96 -4.36 29.25 -19.60
CA ILE A 96 -2.92 29.35 -19.31
C ILE A 96 -2.66 30.57 -18.41
N VAL A 97 -3.21 31.74 -18.76
CA VAL A 97 -3.12 32.97 -17.98
C VAL A 97 -3.71 32.78 -16.59
N GLY A 98 -4.90 32.17 -16.48
CA GLY A 98 -5.53 31.84 -15.19
C GLY A 98 -4.70 30.91 -14.32
N HIS A 99 -3.99 29.95 -14.93
CA HIS A 99 -3.10 29.05 -14.20
C HIS A 99 -1.79 29.72 -13.74
N MET A 100 -1.27 30.69 -14.50
CA MET A 100 -0.05 31.41 -14.18
C MET A 100 -0.29 32.53 -13.17
N TRP A 101 -1.41 33.23 -13.32
CA TRP A 101 -1.82 34.35 -12.46
C TRP A 101 -3.24 34.12 -11.92
N PRO A 102 -3.42 33.10 -11.06
CA PRO A 102 -4.69 32.81 -10.42
C PRO A 102 -5.04 33.87 -9.39
N VAL A 103 -6.21 34.50 -9.49
CA VAL A 103 -6.71 35.49 -8.52
C VAL A 103 -6.80 34.89 -7.12
N VAL A 104 -7.24 33.63 -7.00
CA VAL A 104 -7.38 32.92 -5.71
C VAL A 104 -6.05 32.70 -4.97
N TYR A 105 -4.92 32.80 -5.67
CA TYR A 105 -3.58 32.70 -5.07
C TYR A 105 -2.76 33.98 -5.25
N LYS A 106 -3.41 35.15 -5.23
CA LYS A 106 -2.77 36.47 -5.33
C LYS A 106 -1.85 36.57 -6.56
N PHE A 107 -2.33 36.03 -7.68
CA PHE A 107 -1.62 35.98 -8.97
C PHE A 107 -0.28 35.23 -8.92
N LYS A 108 -0.12 34.26 -8.00
CA LYS A 108 1.08 33.40 -7.88
C LYS A 108 0.76 31.95 -8.24
N GLY A 109 0.84 31.64 -9.53
CA GLY A 109 0.52 30.35 -10.10
C GLY A 109 1.72 29.53 -10.59
N GLY A 110 1.45 28.65 -11.55
CA GLY A 110 2.44 27.82 -12.22
C GLY A 110 3.02 28.50 -13.47
N LYS A 111 3.54 27.70 -14.41
CA LYS A 111 4.19 28.20 -15.65
C LYS A 111 3.45 27.91 -16.96
N GLY A 112 2.25 27.33 -16.90
CA GLY A 112 1.40 27.18 -18.08
C GLY A 112 1.68 25.96 -18.96
N VAL A 113 2.82 25.27 -18.84
CA VAL A 113 3.21 24.19 -19.78
C VAL A 113 2.17 23.08 -19.87
N ALA A 114 1.73 22.52 -18.73
CA ALA A 114 0.75 21.44 -18.74
C ALA A 114 -0.59 21.88 -19.35
N CYS A 115 -1.04 23.10 -19.06
CA CYS A 115 -2.23 23.66 -19.68
C CYS A 115 -2.06 23.78 -21.20
N ALA A 116 -0.91 24.26 -21.66
CA ALA A 116 -0.59 24.36 -23.07
C ALA A 116 -0.49 23.01 -23.77
N LEU A 117 -0.02 21.94 -23.10
CA LEU A 117 -0.15 20.58 -23.63
C LEU A 117 -1.63 20.27 -23.91
N GLY A 118 -2.53 20.63 -22.99
CA GLY A 118 -3.98 20.46 -23.18
C GLY A 118 -4.52 21.22 -24.38
N VAL A 119 -4.12 22.48 -24.56
CA VAL A 119 -4.45 23.29 -25.74
C VAL A 119 -4.00 22.58 -27.03
N PHE A 120 -2.76 22.09 -27.06
CA PHE A 120 -2.19 21.44 -28.23
C PHE A 120 -2.71 20.02 -28.47
N ILE A 121 -3.25 19.32 -27.47
CA ILE A 121 -4.00 18.07 -27.67
C ILE A 121 -5.23 18.35 -28.54
N VAL A 122 -5.93 19.45 -28.27
CA VAL A 122 -7.11 19.85 -29.05
C VAL A 122 -6.70 20.31 -30.46
N ALA A 123 -5.59 21.05 -30.57
CA ALA A 123 -5.17 21.63 -31.84
C ALA A 123 -4.53 20.63 -32.81
N ASN A 124 -3.60 19.78 -32.34
CA ASN A 124 -2.95 18.76 -33.15
C ASN A 124 -2.29 17.70 -32.24
N PRO A 125 -3.03 16.62 -31.90
CA PRO A 125 -2.57 15.63 -30.94
C PRO A 125 -1.37 14.82 -31.46
N LEU A 126 -1.27 14.60 -32.78
CA LEU A 126 -0.18 13.83 -33.37
C LEU A 126 1.15 14.59 -33.29
N CYS A 127 1.17 15.86 -33.70
CA CYS A 127 2.37 16.70 -33.58
C CYS A 127 2.80 16.85 -32.12
N LEU A 128 1.84 17.00 -31.21
CA LEU A 128 2.13 17.05 -29.79
C LEU A 128 2.72 15.74 -29.27
N ALA A 129 2.19 14.59 -29.68
CA ALA A 129 2.72 13.29 -29.26
C ALA A 129 4.20 13.13 -29.66
N ILE A 130 4.57 13.56 -30.87
CA ILE A 130 5.95 13.56 -31.34
C ILE A 130 6.81 14.52 -30.50
N ALA A 131 6.36 15.76 -30.31
CA ALA A 131 7.09 16.75 -29.51
C ALA A 131 7.29 16.28 -28.06
N PHE A 132 6.24 15.72 -27.47
CA PHE A 132 6.26 15.18 -26.11
C PHE A 132 7.18 13.97 -26.00
N LEU A 133 7.19 13.07 -26.98
CA LEU A 133 8.11 11.94 -27.01
C LEU A 133 9.57 12.42 -27.05
N ILE A 134 9.89 13.37 -27.94
CA ILE A 134 11.24 13.95 -28.03
C ILE A 134 11.62 14.64 -26.70
N GLY A 135 10.72 15.45 -26.14
CA GLY A 135 10.93 16.11 -24.85
C GLY A 135 11.10 15.11 -23.71
N PHE A 136 10.34 14.01 -23.70
CA PHE A 136 10.45 12.95 -22.72
C PHE A 136 11.79 12.21 -22.82
N LEU A 137 12.21 11.83 -24.03
CA LEU A 137 13.54 11.24 -24.27
C LEU A 137 14.64 12.20 -23.83
N TYR A 138 14.51 13.49 -24.12
CA TYR A 138 15.45 14.48 -23.64
C TYR A 138 15.55 14.50 -22.10
N ILE A 139 14.42 14.51 -21.37
CA ILE A 139 14.44 14.41 -19.90
C ILE A 139 15.06 13.08 -19.46
N TRP A 140 14.80 12.00 -20.17
CA TRP A 140 15.35 10.68 -19.83
C TRP A 140 16.88 10.64 -19.86
N PHE A 141 17.50 11.31 -20.84
CA PHE A 141 18.96 11.33 -21.02
C PHE A 141 19.64 12.48 -20.28
N PHE A 142 19.05 13.68 -20.26
CA PHE A 142 19.69 14.90 -19.75
C PHE A 142 19.09 15.42 -18.43
N ASP A 143 17.93 14.91 -18.02
CA ASP A 143 17.26 15.21 -16.75
C ASP A 143 16.91 16.70 -16.53
N TYR A 144 16.79 17.51 -17.59
CA TYR A 144 16.33 18.91 -17.52
C TYR A 144 14.91 19.09 -18.05
N GLY A 145 13.93 19.10 -17.13
CA GLY A 145 12.52 19.28 -17.50
C GLY A 145 12.18 20.66 -18.08
N SER A 146 12.94 21.70 -17.74
CA SER A 146 12.72 23.06 -18.26
C SER A 146 13.05 23.16 -19.75
N VAL A 147 14.15 22.54 -20.20
CA VAL A 147 14.53 22.54 -21.62
C VAL A 147 13.49 21.78 -22.45
N ALA A 148 13.07 20.60 -22.01
CA ALA A 148 12.00 19.85 -22.68
C ALA A 148 10.69 20.65 -22.76
N SER A 149 10.34 21.39 -21.71
CA SER A 149 9.16 22.26 -21.71
C SER A 149 9.25 23.37 -22.76
N LEU A 150 10.38 24.09 -22.80
CA LEU A 150 10.61 25.17 -23.76
C LEU A 150 10.62 24.66 -25.20
N PHE A 151 11.25 23.51 -25.44
CA PHE A 151 11.27 22.84 -26.73
C PHE A 151 9.86 22.49 -27.21
N ILE A 152 9.06 21.81 -26.39
CA ILE A 152 7.69 21.42 -26.77
C ILE A 152 6.86 22.64 -27.16
N ILE A 153 6.92 23.71 -26.35
CA ILE A 153 6.16 24.92 -26.63
C ILE A 153 6.62 25.59 -27.92
N ALA A 154 7.93 25.78 -28.11
CA ALA A 154 8.47 26.38 -29.32
C ALA A 154 8.13 25.57 -30.56
N PHE A 155 8.33 24.25 -30.51
CA PHE A 155 8.01 23.33 -31.60
C PHE A 155 6.53 23.42 -31.98
N MET A 156 5.63 23.31 -30.99
CA MET A 156 4.19 23.34 -31.25
C MET A 156 3.73 24.67 -31.83
N THR A 157 4.21 25.80 -31.31
CA THR A 157 3.78 27.11 -31.83
C THR A 157 4.29 27.37 -33.25
N ILE A 158 5.51 26.95 -33.58
CA ILE A 158 6.08 27.12 -34.92
C ILE A 158 5.39 26.20 -35.93
N VAL A 159 5.21 24.93 -35.58
CA VAL A 159 4.57 23.94 -36.47
C VAL A 159 3.11 24.35 -36.73
N GLN A 160 2.37 24.74 -35.70
CA GLN A 160 0.98 25.17 -35.88
C GLN A 160 0.87 26.47 -36.68
N GLY A 161 1.73 27.45 -36.42
CA GLY A 161 1.77 28.67 -37.23
C GLY A 161 2.04 28.36 -38.72
N THR A 162 2.90 27.39 -39.00
CA THR A 162 3.20 26.94 -40.37
C THR A 162 2.02 26.21 -41.02
N ILE A 163 1.35 25.32 -40.28
CA ILE A 163 0.16 24.60 -40.76
C ILE A 163 -0.97 25.59 -41.08
N TYR A 164 -1.28 26.50 -40.16
CA TYR A 164 -2.31 27.51 -40.38
C TYR A 164 -1.92 28.52 -41.45
N GLY A 165 -0.63 28.81 -41.64
CA GLY A 165 -0.16 29.63 -42.76
C GLY A 165 -0.56 29.06 -44.13
N LYS A 166 -0.60 27.73 -44.25
CA LYS A 166 -1.11 27.06 -45.46
C LYS A 166 -2.64 27.00 -45.48
N TYR A 167 -3.25 26.66 -44.36
CA TYR A 167 -4.70 26.46 -44.26
C TYR A 167 -5.50 27.76 -44.45
N TYR A 168 -5.03 28.87 -43.86
CA TYR A 168 -5.63 30.20 -43.94
C TYR A 168 -4.88 31.13 -44.92
N ALA A 169 -4.19 30.58 -45.94
CA ALA A 169 -3.40 31.37 -46.88
C ALA A 169 -4.19 32.51 -47.56
N ASN A 170 -5.48 32.27 -47.81
CA ASN A 170 -6.40 33.24 -48.43
C ASN A 170 -7.15 34.12 -47.41
N ASP A 171 -7.15 33.75 -46.12
CA ASP A 171 -7.77 34.52 -45.04
C ASP A 171 -6.69 35.08 -44.10
N LYS A 172 -6.07 36.16 -44.56
CA LYS A 172 -4.94 36.81 -43.86
C LYS A 172 -5.33 37.34 -42.48
N SER A 173 -6.59 37.74 -42.29
CA SER A 173 -7.09 38.28 -41.02
C SER A 173 -7.16 37.19 -39.95
N THR A 174 -7.79 36.05 -40.26
CA THR A 174 -7.83 34.90 -39.36
C THR A 174 -6.42 34.38 -39.05
N LEU A 175 -5.58 34.26 -40.09
CA LEU A 175 -4.18 33.83 -39.93
C LEU A 175 -3.40 34.75 -38.98
N LEU A 176 -3.55 36.07 -39.11
CA LEU A 176 -2.89 37.04 -38.24
C LEU A 176 -3.31 36.86 -36.78
N VAL A 177 -4.63 36.73 -36.51
CA VAL A 177 -5.15 36.56 -35.16
C VAL A 177 -4.62 35.26 -34.52
N ILE A 178 -4.66 34.15 -35.25
CA ILE A 178 -4.14 32.86 -34.74
C ILE A 178 -2.63 32.96 -34.43
N ASN A 179 -1.84 33.58 -35.29
CA ASN A 179 -0.41 33.73 -35.06
C ASN A 179 -0.11 34.63 -33.86
N ILE A 180 -0.89 35.70 -33.63
CA ILE A 180 -0.77 36.53 -32.42
C ILE A 180 -1.07 35.70 -31.16
N LEU A 181 -2.12 34.87 -31.18
CA LEU A 181 -2.47 34.01 -30.04
C LEU A 181 -1.40 32.94 -29.77
N LEU A 182 -0.88 32.29 -30.81
CA LEU A 182 0.23 31.34 -30.70
C LEU A 182 1.49 32.00 -30.15
N PHE A 183 1.83 33.20 -30.65
CA PHE A 183 2.94 33.98 -30.13
C PHE A 183 2.73 34.38 -28.67
N ALA A 184 1.52 34.77 -28.28
CA ALA A 184 1.21 35.08 -26.89
C ALA A 184 1.39 33.85 -25.97
N ILE A 185 0.94 32.67 -26.38
CA ILE A 185 1.16 31.41 -25.65
C ILE A 185 2.65 31.12 -25.51
N PHE A 186 3.41 31.21 -26.62
CA PHE A 186 4.86 31.05 -26.63
C PHE A 186 5.53 32.01 -25.64
N PHE A 187 5.27 33.30 -25.79
CA PHE A 187 5.92 34.38 -25.06
C PHE A 187 5.66 34.27 -23.56
N VAL A 188 4.38 34.11 -23.17
CA VAL A 188 3.98 34.05 -21.75
C VAL A 188 4.65 32.86 -21.05
N ILE A 189 4.69 31.68 -21.69
CA ILE A 189 5.31 30.49 -21.09
C ILE A 189 6.83 30.60 -21.04
N TRP A 190 7.47 31.13 -22.09
CA TRP A 190 8.91 31.37 -22.11
C TRP A 190 9.31 32.38 -21.03
N PHE A 191 8.55 33.47 -20.88
CA PHE A 191 8.77 34.45 -19.82
C PHE A 191 8.57 33.85 -18.42
N ALA A 192 7.61 32.94 -18.24
CA ALA A 192 7.45 32.18 -16.99
C ALA A 192 8.70 31.36 -16.62
N HIS A 193 9.47 30.95 -17.62
CA HIS A 193 10.70 30.17 -17.49
C HIS A 193 11.97 31.02 -17.38
N ARG A 194 11.90 32.35 -17.40
CA ARG A 194 13.08 33.23 -17.29
C ARG A 194 14.06 32.83 -16.17
N SER A 195 13.56 32.45 -14.98
CA SER A 195 14.42 32.01 -13.88
C SER A 195 15.08 30.65 -14.13
N ASN A 196 14.46 29.77 -14.91
CA ASN A 196 15.04 28.49 -15.34
C ASN A 196 16.11 28.71 -16.40
N ILE A 197 15.87 29.62 -17.35
CA ILE A 197 16.85 29.98 -18.37
C ILE A 197 18.10 30.55 -17.69
N VAL A 198 17.94 31.49 -16.75
CA VAL A 198 19.06 32.02 -15.96
C VAL A 198 19.80 30.90 -15.22
N ARG A 199 19.09 29.99 -14.54
CA ARG A 199 19.75 28.86 -13.86
C ARG A 199 20.44 27.90 -14.82
N LEU A 200 19.91 27.68 -16.03
CA LEU A 200 20.54 26.85 -17.07
C LEU A 200 21.86 27.48 -17.51
N LEU A 201 21.86 28.77 -17.82
CA LEU A 201 23.06 29.52 -18.22
C LEU A 201 24.13 29.54 -17.12
N LEU A 202 23.71 29.53 -15.86
CA LEU A 202 24.61 29.46 -14.70
C LEU A 202 25.03 28.03 -14.32
N GLY A 203 24.55 26.99 -15.01
CA GLY A 203 24.80 25.59 -14.65
C GLY A 203 24.17 25.14 -13.32
N LYS A 204 23.16 25.88 -12.83
CA LYS A 204 22.49 25.68 -11.52
C LYS A 204 21.04 25.20 -11.66
N GLU A 205 20.62 24.72 -12.82
CA GLU A 205 19.24 24.30 -13.03
C GLU A 205 18.92 22.97 -12.34
N ASN A 206 17.72 22.93 -11.74
CA ASN A 206 17.26 21.77 -10.99
C ASN A 206 16.93 20.58 -11.92
N LYS A 207 17.71 19.51 -11.78
CA LYS A 207 17.45 18.20 -12.40
C LYS A 207 16.06 17.67 -12.05
N ALA A 208 15.44 16.94 -12.98
CA ALA A 208 14.11 16.38 -12.86
C ALA A 208 14.06 15.15 -11.95
N ASN A 209 15.17 14.40 -11.83
CA ASN A 209 15.28 13.14 -11.11
C ASN A 209 14.23 12.10 -11.55
N LEU A 210 13.97 12.03 -12.86
CA LEU A 210 12.92 11.17 -13.41
C LEU A 210 13.24 9.69 -13.13
N GLN A 211 14.43 9.23 -13.50
CA GLN A 211 14.85 7.83 -13.34
C GLN A 211 14.83 7.36 -11.87
N LYS A 212 15.31 8.21 -10.95
CA LYS A 212 15.31 7.91 -9.51
C LYS A 212 13.89 7.72 -8.97
N SER A 213 12.95 8.53 -9.45
CA SER A 213 11.53 8.45 -9.07
C SER A 213 10.83 7.19 -9.59
N PHE A 214 11.27 6.63 -10.72
CA PHE A 214 10.76 5.36 -11.24
C PHE A 214 11.40 4.15 -10.53
N LYS A 215 12.72 4.17 -10.29
CA LYS A 215 13.43 3.09 -9.58
C LYS A 215 12.93 2.88 -8.15
N SER A 216 12.62 3.96 -7.43
CA SER A 216 12.06 3.85 -6.07
C SER A 216 10.70 3.13 -6.04
N LYS A 217 9.87 3.34 -7.06
CA LYS A 217 8.56 2.69 -7.22
C LYS A 217 8.69 1.19 -7.54
N LEU A 218 9.65 0.80 -8.40
CA LEU A 218 9.93 -0.62 -8.65
C LEU A 218 10.41 -1.31 -7.37
N SER A 219 11.29 -0.66 -6.61
CA SER A 219 11.76 -1.21 -5.32
C SER A 219 10.63 -1.34 -4.29
N SER A 220 9.75 -0.34 -4.17
CA SER A 220 8.61 -0.41 -3.25
C SER A 220 7.62 -1.50 -3.64
N LYS A 221 7.32 -1.64 -4.93
CA LYS A 221 6.41 -2.68 -5.44
C LYS A 221 6.97 -4.07 -5.15
N LYS A 222 8.26 -4.29 -5.43
CA LYS A 222 8.95 -5.55 -5.12
C LYS A 222 8.94 -5.87 -3.62
N LYS A 223 9.14 -4.87 -2.75
CA LYS A 223 9.02 -5.06 -1.29
C LYS A 223 7.61 -5.45 -0.85
N GLU A 224 6.59 -4.91 -1.51
CA GLU A 224 5.19 -5.19 -1.20
C GLU A 224 4.79 -6.60 -1.65
N GLU A 225 5.22 -7.01 -2.85
CA GLU A 225 5.08 -8.39 -3.36
C GLU A 225 5.75 -9.40 -2.41
N VAL A 226 7.01 -9.18 -2.02
CA VAL A 226 7.72 -10.04 -1.05
C VAL A 226 7.02 -10.10 0.32
N LYS A 227 6.39 -9.00 0.76
CA LYS A 227 5.67 -8.96 2.04
C LYS A 227 4.36 -9.75 1.99
N ILE A 228 3.71 -9.83 0.83
CA ILE A 228 2.52 -10.64 0.61
C ILE A 228 2.91 -12.12 0.61
N GLU A 229 3.93 -12.49 -0.17
CA GLU A 229 4.47 -13.86 -0.26
C GLU A 229 4.87 -14.40 1.11
N TYR A 230 5.66 -13.64 1.88
CA TYR A 230 6.03 -14.02 3.26
C TYR A 230 4.81 -14.21 4.18
N LYS A 231 3.75 -13.43 3.99
CA LYS A 231 2.55 -13.50 4.82
C LYS A 231 1.72 -14.74 4.50
N GLU A 232 1.66 -15.13 3.23
CA GLU A 232 1.04 -16.37 2.76
C GLU A 232 1.80 -17.59 3.27
N GLU A 233 3.11 -17.66 3.05
CA GLU A 233 3.98 -18.76 3.53
C GLU A 233 3.89 -18.93 5.05
N LYS A 234 3.94 -17.82 5.81
CA LYS A 234 3.78 -17.85 7.28
C LYS A 234 2.40 -18.35 7.71
N SER A 235 1.35 -18.10 6.91
CA SER A 235 0.01 -18.57 7.20
C SER A 235 -0.14 -20.08 6.97
N GLU A 236 0.47 -20.59 5.89
CA GLU A 236 0.50 -22.02 5.56
C GLU A 236 1.28 -22.81 6.63
N LEU A 237 2.49 -22.35 6.98
CA LEU A 237 3.33 -22.98 8.00
C LEU A 237 2.62 -23.03 9.36
N LYS A 238 1.87 -21.97 9.70
CA LYS A 238 1.07 -21.91 10.94
C LYS A 238 -0.10 -22.90 10.91
N SER A 239 -0.69 -23.14 9.74
CA SER A 239 -1.76 -24.13 9.56
C SER A 239 -1.23 -25.56 9.69
N GLU A 240 -0.06 -25.83 9.11
CA GLU A 240 0.61 -27.14 9.16
C GLU A 240 1.07 -27.48 10.57
N PHE A 241 1.70 -26.54 11.27
CA PHE A 241 2.07 -26.70 12.67
C PHE A 241 0.88 -27.02 13.58
N ARG A 242 -0.31 -26.42 13.30
CA ARG A 242 -1.54 -26.75 14.04
C ARG A 242 -2.00 -28.19 13.79
N LYS A 243 -1.91 -28.68 12.55
CA LYS A 243 -2.24 -30.07 12.20
C LYS A 243 -1.29 -31.04 12.91
N LEU A 244 0.02 -30.81 12.79
CA LEU A 244 1.05 -31.66 13.41
C LEU A 244 0.90 -31.70 14.94
N LYS A 245 0.62 -30.55 15.57
CA LYS A 245 0.37 -30.47 17.02
C LYS A 245 -0.90 -31.21 17.44
N ALA A 246 -1.95 -31.21 16.62
CA ALA A 246 -3.17 -31.96 16.89
C ALA A 246 -2.94 -33.48 16.78
N GLU A 247 -2.19 -33.91 15.77
CA GLU A 247 -1.82 -35.29 15.55
C GLU A 247 -0.92 -35.84 16.67
N TYR A 248 0.11 -35.09 17.06
CA TYR A 248 0.94 -35.42 18.21
C TYR A 248 0.13 -35.54 19.52
N ARG A 249 -0.82 -34.63 19.76
CA ARG A 249 -1.72 -34.73 20.92
C ARG A 249 -2.60 -35.98 20.88
N LYS A 250 -3.03 -36.41 19.69
CA LYS A 250 -3.82 -37.62 19.50
C LYS A 250 -2.99 -38.87 19.81
N SER A 251 -1.77 -38.96 19.25
CA SER A 251 -0.87 -40.10 19.49
C SER A 251 -0.51 -40.24 20.97
N VAL A 252 -0.22 -39.13 21.66
CA VAL A 252 0.02 -39.13 23.11
C VAL A 252 -1.19 -39.64 23.91
N ARG A 253 -2.42 -39.25 23.52
CA ARG A 253 -3.65 -39.74 24.17
C ARG A 253 -3.86 -41.23 23.95
N GLU A 254 -3.62 -41.73 22.75
CA GLU A 254 -3.72 -43.16 22.43
C GLU A 254 -2.69 -43.98 23.21
N LYS A 255 -1.42 -43.54 23.23
CA LYS A 255 -0.37 -44.21 24.01
C LYS A 255 -0.67 -44.23 25.50
N LYS A 256 -1.24 -43.14 26.04
CA LYS A 256 -1.66 -43.07 27.45
C LYS A 256 -2.83 -44.03 27.75
N LYS A 257 -3.78 -44.22 26.82
CA LYS A 257 -4.86 -45.21 26.97
C LYS A 257 -4.32 -46.63 26.93
N GLU A 258 -3.40 -46.93 26.01
CA GLU A 258 -2.74 -48.22 25.88
C GLU A 258 -1.98 -48.59 27.16
N LEU A 259 -1.12 -47.69 27.67
CA LEU A 259 -0.39 -47.86 28.93
C LEU A 259 -1.33 -48.09 30.13
N ARG A 260 -2.45 -47.37 30.20
CA ARG A 260 -3.47 -47.58 31.26
C ARG A 260 -4.12 -48.95 31.17
N SER A 261 -4.38 -49.45 29.96
CA SER A 261 -4.94 -50.78 29.74
C SER A 261 -3.96 -51.87 30.16
N GLN A 262 -2.69 -51.75 29.74
CA GLN A 262 -1.61 -52.65 30.14
C GLN A 262 -1.46 -52.70 31.66
N TYR A 263 -1.39 -51.54 32.32
CA TYR A 263 -1.31 -51.46 33.78
C TYR A 263 -2.49 -52.16 34.49
N LYS A 264 -3.73 -51.96 34.01
CA LYS A 264 -4.91 -52.64 34.57
C LYS A 264 -4.84 -54.16 34.40
N SER A 265 -4.38 -54.64 33.24
CA SER A 265 -4.20 -56.07 32.96
C SER A 265 -3.18 -56.70 33.91
N ILE A 266 -1.99 -56.08 34.02
CA ILE A 266 -0.92 -56.51 34.91
C ILE A 266 -1.39 -56.56 36.36
N ASN A 267 -2.07 -55.50 36.83
CA ASN A 267 -2.56 -55.45 38.20
C ASN A 267 -3.64 -56.52 38.48
N LYS A 268 -4.49 -56.83 37.50
CA LYS A 268 -5.46 -57.94 37.59
C LYS A 268 -4.76 -59.30 37.66
N GLN A 269 -3.74 -59.52 36.85
CA GLN A 269 -2.92 -60.75 36.87
C GLN A 269 -2.21 -60.91 38.22
N LEU A 270 -1.59 -59.86 38.73
CA LEU A 270 -0.93 -59.85 40.05
C LEU A 270 -1.91 -60.20 41.18
N LYS A 271 -3.10 -59.59 41.22
CA LYS A 271 -4.12 -59.91 42.22
C LYS A 271 -4.55 -61.37 42.17
N LYS A 272 -4.72 -61.93 40.97
CA LYS A 272 -5.07 -63.35 40.80
C LYS A 272 -3.93 -64.25 41.28
N SER A 273 -2.70 -63.99 40.85
CA SER A 273 -1.51 -64.76 41.28
C SER A 273 -1.32 -64.75 42.79
N ASN A 274 -1.53 -63.60 43.45
CA ASN A 274 -1.42 -63.49 44.90
C ASN A 274 -2.55 -64.26 45.62
N ALA A 275 -3.77 -64.25 45.07
CA ALA A 275 -4.88 -65.03 45.62
C ALA A 275 -4.64 -66.54 45.47
N ASP A 276 -4.11 -66.98 44.32
CA ASP A 276 -3.76 -68.38 44.07
C ASP A 276 -2.62 -68.86 45.01
N LEU A 277 -1.62 -68.01 45.26
CA LEU A 277 -0.55 -68.27 46.24
C LEU A 277 -1.10 -68.42 47.67
N MET A 278 -1.93 -67.49 48.12
CA MET A 278 -2.55 -67.54 49.46
C MET A 278 -3.44 -68.78 49.65
N ALA A 279 -4.18 -69.16 48.62
CA ALA A 279 -5.01 -70.38 48.65
C ALA A 279 -4.16 -71.66 48.78
N ASN A 280 -3.01 -71.70 48.10
CA ASN A 280 -2.06 -72.81 48.23
C ASN A 280 -1.40 -72.85 49.61
N GLU A 281 -1.01 -71.69 50.17
CA GLU A 281 -0.47 -71.59 51.53
C GLU A 281 -1.47 -72.10 52.58
N LEU A 282 -2.73 -71.65 52.50
CA LEU A 282 -3.82 -72.13 53.37
C LEU A 282 -4.08 -73.64 53.23
N LYS A 283 -3.96 -74.17 52.01
CA LYS A 283 -4.10 -75.61 51.76
C LYS A 283 -2.95 -76.38 52.41
N ASN A 284 -1.73 -75.88 52.29
CA ASN A 284 -0.56 -76.48 52.91
C ASN A 284 -0.60 -76.39 54.44
N GLU A 285 -1.06 -75.26 55.01
CA GLU A 285 -1.31 -75.13 56.45
C GLU A 285 -2.39 -76.09 56.94
N LYS A 286 -3.48 -76.28 56.19
CA LYS A 286 -4.50 -77.28 56.53
C LYS A 286 -3.95 -78.70 56.48
N VAL A 287 -3.14 -79.04 55.50
CA VAL A 287 -2.45 -80.35 55.44
C VAL A 287 -1.54 -80.51 56.65
N LYS A 288 -0.79 -79.46 57.02
CA LYS A 288 0.08 -79.46 58.19
C LYS A 288 -0.72 -79.59 59.49
N TYR A 289 -1.84 -78.89 59.64
CA TYR A 289 -2.72 -78.99 60.80
C TYR A 289 -3.33 -80.38 60.91
N VAL A 290 -3.86 -80.95 59.83
CA VAL A 290 -4.39 -82.33 59.80
C VAL A 290 -3.32 -83.33 60.21
N GLN A 291 -2.09 -83.18 59.69
CA GLN A 291 -0.95 -84.01 60.10
C GLN A 291 -0.64 -83.85 61.59
N THR A 292 -0.60 -82.61 62.08
CA THR A 292 -0.28 -82.31 63.50
C THR A 292 -1.38 -82.82 64.45
N SER A 293 -2.66 -82.71 64.07
CA SER A 293 -3.78 -83.26 64.84
C SER A 293 -3.81 -84.79 64.81
N PHE A 294 -3.41 -85.42 63.70
CA PHE A 294 -3.23 -86.87 63.61
C PHE A 294 -2.07 -87.35 64.52
N ASP A 295 -0.97 -86.59 64.55
CA ASP A 295 0.20 -86.87 65.40
C ASP A 295 -0.12 -86.63 66.90
N LEU A 296 -0.95 -85.64 67.24
CA LEU A 296 -1.39 -85.33 68.61
C LEU A 296 -2.40 -86.34 69.19
N GLU A 297 -3.26 -86.95 68.37
CA GLU A 297 -4.13 -88.05 68.82
C GLU A 297 -3.34 -89.34 69.15
N HIS A 298 -2.09 -89.45 68.71
CA HIS A 298 -1.22 -90.61 68.93
C HIS A 298 -0.12 -90.39 69.99
N ALA A 299 -0.08 -89.24 70.66
CA ALA A 299 0.90 -88.92 71.71
C ALA A 299 0.22 -88.66 73.08
N LEU A 300 0.25 -89.72 73.90
CA LEU A 300 -0.18 -89.98 75.30
C LEU A 300 0.13 -88.90 76.42
N PRO A 301 -0.25 -89.13 77.73
CA PRO A 301 -0.86 -88.16 78.68
C PRO A 301 -0.05 -87.67 79.92
N THR A 302 -0.73 -86.86 80.76
CA THR A 302 -0.72 -86.66 82.26
C THR A 302 0.21 -85.67 83.01
N HIS A 303 -0.42 -85.02 84.03
CA HIS A 303 0.02 -84.23 85.21
C HIS A 303 0.31 -82.71 85.06
N GLU A 304 -0.51 -81.81 85.65
CA GLU A 304 -0.52 -81.24 87.04
C GLU A 304 0.74 -80.39 87.35
N ASN A 305 0.78 -79.25 88.03
CA ASN A 305 -0.14 -78.30 88.69
C ASN A 305 0.73 -77.06 89.03
N GLU A 306 0.24 -75.82 88.94
CA GLU A 306 0.38 -74.76 89.98
C GLU A 306 -0.17 -73.40 89.52
N GLN A 307 -0.89 -72.75 90.44
CA GLN A 307 -1.68 -71.54 90.28
C GLN A 307 -0.93 -70.27 90.74
N ALA A 308 -1.30 -69.12 90.16
CA ALA A 308 -1.70 -67.87 90.85
C ALA A 308 -1.51 -66.68 89.88
N ASN A 309 -2.53 -66.28 89.12
CA ASN A 309 -3.58 -65.31 89.48
C ASN A 309 -3.08 -63.85 89.63
N LYS A 310 -3.36 -63.02 88.61
CA LYS A 310 -3.85 -61.63 88.73
C LYS A 310 -4.23 -61.08 87.35
N GLN A 311 -5.49 -60.69 87.23
CA GLN A 311 -6.16 -59.93 86.17
C GLN A 311 -6.94 -58.81 86.94
N PRO A 312 -7.59 -57.79 86.32
CA PRO A 312 -7.82 -57.64 84.90
C PRO A 312 -7.85 -56.20 84.33
N ASP A 313 -8.02 -56.12 83.00
CA ASP A 313 -8.94 -55.21 82.29
C ASP A 313 -8.67 -53.68 82.30
N THR A 314 -8.81 -52.89 81.23
CA THR A 314 -9.69 -52.98 80.05
C THR A 314 -9.42 -51.77 79.10
N ILE A 315 -9.79 -51.93 77.82
CA ILE A 315 -10.59 -50.98 76.99
C ILE A 315 -9.97 -49.69 76.36
N ASN A 316 -9.93 -49.74 75.02
CA ASN A 316 -10.38 -48.76 74.01
C ASN A 316 -9.68 -47.42 73.68
N LYS A 317 -9.74 -47.17 72.36
CA LYS A 317 -10.06 -45.93 71.61
C LYS A 317 -8.92 -45.01 71.13
N ALA A 318 -8.74 -45.05 69.81
CA ALA A 318 -9.06 -43.99 68.84
C ALA A 318 -8.21 -42.71 68.70
N THR A 319 -8.08 -42.33 67.41
CA THR A 319 -8.06 -40.97 66.81
C THR A 319 -6.77 -40.12 66.73
N SER A 320 -6.31 -39.97 65.48
CA SER A 320 -6.01 -38.75 64.68
C SER A 320 -5.50 -37.43 65.32
N LYS A 321 -4.42 -36.90 64.73
CA LYS A 321 -4.16 -35.52 64.21
C LYS A 321 -2.64 -35.33 64.10
N SER A 322 -2.01 -35.18 62.93
CA SER A 322 -1.96 -34.01 62.04
C SER A 322 -1.79 -32.64 62.74
N LYS A 323 -0.58 -32.06 62.62
CA LYS A 323 -0.28 -30.62 62.40
C LYS A 323 1.25 -30.40 62.28
N ASN A 324 1.60 -29.28 61.63
CA ASN A 324 2.92 -28.75 61.24
C ASN A 324 3.26 -29.12 59.77
N CYS A 325 2.92 -28.32 58.75
CA CYS A 325 3.26 -26.90 58.48
C CYS A 325 4.76 -26.63 58.62
N PHE A 326 5.50 -26.80 57.53
CA PHE A 326 6.13 -25.73 56.74
C PHE A 326 6.11 -26.14 55.26
#